data_AF-A0A8T5ML11-F1
#
_entry.id   AF-A0A8T5ML11-F1
#
_cell.length_a   1.000
_cell.length_b   1.000
_cell.length_c   1.000
_cell.angle_alpha   90.00
_cell.angle_beta   90.00
_cell.angle_gamma   90.00
#
_symmetry.space_group_name_H-M   'P 1'
#
loop_
_entity.id
_entity.type
_entity.pdbx_description
1 polymer ?
#
loop_
_entity_poly.entity_id
_entity_poly.type
_entity_poly.pdbx_seq_one_letter_code
_entity_poly.pdbx_strand_id
1 'polypeptide(L)' 'MTDKILGTTKVCDIYRMHPCAIDYLLELGICECKGMGTLTNTVEGEVKKRGLDLEKVLLELNKRA' A
#
# COMPACT_ATOMS: atom_id res chain seq x y z
N MET A 1 8.62 17.65 1.62
CA MET A 1 9.02 16.42 2.33
C MET A 1 8.22 15.31 1.71
N THR A 2 8.86 14.38 1.00
CA THR A 2 8.15 13.21 0.48
C THR A 2 8.04 12.23 1.64
N ASP A 3 6.84 12.09 2.21
CA ASP A 3 6.60 11.11 3.26
C ASP A 3 6.91 9.72 2.69
N LYS A 4 7.86 9.02 3.32
CA LYS A 4 8.26 7.68 2.86
C LYS A 4 7.19 6.68 3.28
N ILE A 5 6.71 5.86 2.35
CA ILE A 5 5.80 4.75 2.64
C ILE A 5 6.59 3.64 3.35
N LEU A 6 6.16 3.25 4.54
CA LEU A 6 6.73 2.17 5.34
C LEU A 6 5.77 0.99 5.43
N GLY A 7 6.26 -0.18 5.83
CA GLY A 7 5.41 -1.35 6.06
C GLY A 7 4.30 -1.11 7.08
N THR A 8 4.55 -0.24 8.06
CA THR A 8 3.59 0.18 9.10
C THR A 8 2.60 1.26 8.65
N THR A 9 2.80 1.87 7.47
CA THR A 9 1.87 2.85 6.91
C THR A 9 0.54 2.17 6.62
N LYS A 10 -0.56 2.80 7.01
CA LYS A 10 -1.89 2.29 6.68
C LYS A 10 -2.19 2.53 5.21
N VAL A 11 -2.89 1.58 4.59
CA VAL A 11 -3.30 1.70 3.18
C VAL A 11 -4.10 2.99 2.96
N CYS A 12 -4.99 3.37 3.88
CA CYS A 12 -5.76 4.63 3.79
C CYS A 12 -4.92 5.91 3.80
N ASP A 13 -3.73 5.89 4.43
CA ASP A 13 -2.88 7.07 4.49
C ASP A 13 -2.18 7.30 3.15
N ILE A 14 -1.86 6.22 2.42
CA ILE A 14 -1.29 6.28 1.07
C ILE A 14 -2.27 6.96 0.10
N TYR A 15 -3.58 6.72 0.25
CA TYR A 15 -4.61 7.39 -0.56
C TYR A 15 -4.57 8.92 -0.44
N ARG A 16 -4.20 9.42 0.75
CA ARG A 16 -4.14 10.87 1.01
C ARG A 16 -2.80 11.46 0.64
N MET A 17 -1.71 10.75 0.95
CA MET A 17 -0.36 11.25 0.79
C MET A 17 0.17 11.07 -0.63
N HIS A 18 -0.12 9.92 -1.25
CA HIS A 18 0.46 9.48 -2.52
C HIS A 18 -0.61 8.85 -3.42
N PRO A 19 -1.59 9.62 -3.93
CA PRO A 19 -2.64 9.09 -4.80
C PRO A 19 -2.08 8.38 -6.04
N CYS A 20 -0.92 8.79 -6.55
CA CYS A 20 -0.23 8.15 -7.68
C CYS A 20 0.27 6.72 -7.39
N ALA A 21 0.47 6.36 -6.11
CA ALA A 21 0.91 5.03 -5.71
C ALA A 21 -0.25 4.03 -5.56
N ILE A 22 -1.51 4.50 -5.64
CA ILE A 22 -2.70 3.68 -5.45
C ILE A 22 -2.91 2.69 -6.58
N ASP A 23 -2.65 3.08 -7.83
CA ASP A 23 -2.81 2.17 -8.98
C ASP A 23 -1.98 0.90 -8.80
N TYR A 24 -0.78 1.01 -8.22
CA TYR A 24 0.05 -0.13 -7.91
C TYR A 24 -0.57 -1.03 -6.81
N LEU A 25 -1.18 -0.45 -5.78
CA LEU A 25 -1.91 -1.23 -4.77
C LEU A 25 -3.14 -1.93 -5.35
N LEU A 26 -3.78 -1.34 -6.36
CA LEU A 26 -4.88 -1.95 -7.09
C LEU A 26 -4.39 -3.11 -7.98
N GLU A 27 -3.29 -2.92 -8.70
CA GLU A 27 -2.63 -3.98 -9.51
C GLU A 27 -2.26 -5.21 -8.66
N LEU A 28 -1.81 -4.99 -7.42
CA LEU A 28 -1.47 -6.06 -6.47
C LEU A 28 -2.71 -6.69 -5.80
N GLY A 29 -3.92 -6.22 -6.10
CA GLY A 29 -5.15 -6.64 -5.44
C GLY A 29 -5.18 -6.29 -3.95
N ILE A 30 -4.31 -5.38 -3.49
CA ILE A 30 -4.28 -4.91 -2.10
C ILE A 30 -5.52 -4.07 -1.84
N CYS A 31 -5.89 -3.15 -2.73
CA CYS A 31 -7.06 -2.29 -2.52
C CYS A 31 -8.30 -2.65 -3.35
N GLU A 32 -8.68 -3.93 -3.41
CA GLU A 32 -9.99 -4.26 -3.98
C GLU A 32 -11.11 -3.62 -3.14
N CYS A 33 -12.05 -2.93 -3.80
CA CYS A 33 -13.20 -2.22 -3.20
C CYS A 33 -14.20 -3.13 -2.43
N LYS A 34 -13.80 -4.34 -2.04
CA LYS A 34 -14.69 -5.34 -1.43
C LYS A 34 -14.76 -5.30 0.10
N GLY A 35 -14.12 -4.33 0.76
CA GLY A 35 -14.40 -4.07 2.18
C GLY A 35 -13.54 -2.99 2.81
N MET A 36 -14.13 -2.22 3.74
CA MET A 36 -13.40 -1.19 4.51
C MET A 36 -12.25 -1.75 5.37
N GLY A 37 -12.20 -3.07 5.59
CA GLY A 37 -11.19 -3.72 6.44
C GLY A 37 -9.76 -3.67 5.90
N THR A 38 -9.58 -3.51 4.59
CA THR A 38 -8.23 -3.39 4.00
C THR A 38 -7.64 -1.99 4.18
N LEU A 39 -8.47 -0.96 4.12
CA LEU A 39 -8.02 0.43 4.26
C LEU A 39 -7.45 0.73 5.65
N THR A 40 -7.94 0.05 6.69
CA THR A 40 -7.47 0.22 8.07
C THR A 40 -6.23 -0.59 8.40
N ASN A 41 -5.83 -1.53 7.53
CA ASN A 41 -4.66 -2.37 7.72
C ASN A 41 -3.38 -1.69 7.20
N THR A 42 -2.23 -2.21 7.64
CA THR A 42 -0.92 -1.75 7.17
C THR A 42 -0.55 -2.38 5.84
N VAL A 43 0.33 -1.72 5.07
CA VAL A 43 0.90 -2.28 3.83
C VAL A 43 1.49 -3.66 4.09
N GLU A 44 2.30 -3.78 5.15
CA GLU A 44 2.90 -5.05 5.53
C GLU A 44 1.85 -6.14 5.78
N GLY A 45 0.77 -5.81 6.48
CA GLY A 45 -0.30 -6.76 6.76
C GLY A 45 -0.97 -7.27 5.48
N GLU A 46 -1.26 -6.38 4.52
CA GLU A 46 -1.93 -6.74 3.28
C GLU A 46 -1.01 -7.48 2.28
N VAL A 47 0.27 -7.08 2.23
CA VAL A 47 1.31 -7.76 1.45
C VAL A 47 1.51 -9.19 1.96
N LYS A 48 1.65 -9.37 3.28
CA LYS A 48 1.85 -10.70 3.89
C LYS A 48 0.66 -11.63 3.67
N LYS A 49 -0.57 -11.12 3.81
CA LYS A 49 -1.80 -11.90 3.52
C LYS A 49 -1.83 -12.46 2.10
N ARG A 50 -1.17 -11.80 1.16
CA ARG A 50 -1.11 -12.17 -0.26
C ARG A 50 0.17 -12.92 -0.65
N GLY A 51 1.07 -13.16 0.31
CA GLY A 51 2.35 -13.81 0.03
C GLY A 51 3.28 -13.00 -0.89
N LEU A 52 3.13 -11.67 -0.91
CA LEU A 52 3.96 -10.77 -1.70
C LEU A 52 5.27 -10.43 -0.97
N ASP A 53 6.27 -9.99 -1.74
CA ASP A 53 7.55 -9.50 -1.22
C ASP A 53 7.40 -8.05 -0.73
N LEU A 54 7.49 -7.86 0.59
CA LEU A 54 7.33 -6.54 1.21
C LEU A 54 8.37 -5.53 0.76
N GLU A 55 9.62 -5.94 0.59
CA GLU A 55 10.70 -5.04 0.22
C GLU A 55 10.49 -4.51 -1.21
N LYS A 56 10.12 -5.40 -2.14
CA LYS A 56 9.79 -5.02 -3.52
C LYS A 56 8.56 -4.11 -3.59
N VAL A 57 7.51 -4.43 -2.82
CA VAL A 57 6.30 -3.61 -2.78
C VAL A 57 6.61 -2.21 -2.25
N LEU A 58 7.35 -2.09 -1.14
CA LEU A 58 7.73 -0.79 -0.60
C LEU A 58 8.65 -0.01 -1.55
N LEU A 59 9.57 -0.68 -2.24
CA LEU A 59 10.43 -0.03 -3.23
C LEU A 59 9.62 0.61 -4.35
N GLU A 60 8.69 -0.14 -4.95
CA GLU A 60 7.85 0.36 -6.03
C GLU A 60 6.85 1.43 -5.57
N LEU A 61 6.26 1.27 -4.39
CA LEU A 61 5.41 2.31 -3.79
C LEU A 61 6.16 3.63 -3.62
N ASN A 62 7.37 3.59 -3.05
CA ASN A 62 8.17 4.80 -2.83
C ASN A 62 8.75 5.42 -4.11
N LYS A 63 8.89 4.64 -5.20
CA LYS A 63 9.24 5.20 -6.52
C LYS A 63 8.09 5.99 -7.15
N ARG A 64 6.85 5.63 -6.81
CA ARG A 64 5.61 6.24 -7.34
C ARG A 64 5.01 7.30 -6.42
N ALA A 65 5.56 7.44 -5.21
CA ALA A 65 5.12 8.32 -4.13
C ALA A 65 5.57 9.78 -4.31
#